data_AF-X1SDF2-F1
#
_entry.id   AF-X1SDF2-F1
#
_cell.length_a   1.000
_cell.length_b   1.000
_cell.length_c   1.000
_cell.angle_alpha   90.00
_cell.angle_beta   90.00
_cell.angle_gamma   90.00
#
_symmetry.space_group_name_H-M   'P 1'
#
loop_
_entity.id
_entity.type
_entity.pdbx_description
1 polymer ?
#
loop_
_entity_poly.entity_id
_entity_poly.type
_entity_poly.pdbx_seq_one_letter_code
_entity_poly.pdbx_strand_id
1 'polypeptide(L)'
;MPPGDFELSTNAGTPSDNDGNFDLTWESADGALTYSVYQYSSYITEINGSLTLLGDGITELSHALSGYTDGTYYFIAVAHNAYGDTRSNCIEVVVQIPSDGGIPGYYFVIAAIIIVAVIGIVIAIIIIKRRK
;
A
#
# COMPACT_ATOMS: atom_id res chain seq x y z
N MET A 1 -17.03 -24.34 -6.03
CA MET A 1 -17.53 -23.63 -4.82
C MET A 1 -16.75 -22.34 -4.71
N PRO A 2 -17.35 -21.22 -4.30
CA PRO A 2 -16.60 -20.01 -3.98
C PRO A 2 -15.50 -20.29 -2.94
N PRO A 3 -14.49 -19.42 -2.81
CA PRO A 3 -13.43 -19.61 -1.83
C PRO A 3 -13.95 -19.72 -0.38
N GLY A 4 -13.18 -20.37 0.49
CA GLY A 4 -13.49 -20.44 1.92
C GLY A 4 -13.35 -19.09 2.63
N ASP A 5 -13.84 -19.03 3.87
CA ASP A 5 -13.65 -17.86 4.74
C ASP A 5 -12.17 -17.67 5.08
N PHE A 6 -11.77 -16.41 5.27
CA PHE A 6 -10.40 -16.03 5.64
C PHE A 6 -10.40 -14.68 6.35
N GLU A 7 -9.33 -14.40 7.08
CA GLU A 7 -9.18 -13.16 7.87
C GLU A 7 -8.05 -12.29 7.32
N LEU A 8 -8.34 -11.00 7.24
CA LEU A 8 -7.41 -9.92 6.92
C LEU A 8 -6.89 -9.30 8.21
N SER A 9 -5.59 -9.05 8.24
CA SER A 9 -4.83 -8.46 9.33
C SER A 9 -3.86 -7.41 8.78
N THR A 10 -3.26 -6.62 9.67
CA THR A 10 -2.26 -5.59 9.33
C THR A 10 -1.14 -5.59 10.37
N ASN A 11 0.06 -5.17 9.97
CA ASN A 11 1.17 -4.89 10.90
C ASN A 11 1.26 -3.40 11.30
N ALA A 12 0.31 -2.57 10.88
CA ALA A 12 0.22 -1.17 11.27
C ALA A 12 0.28 -0.98 12.80
N GLY A 13 0.92 0.09 13.25
CA GLY A 13 1.05 0.42 14.67
C GLY A 13 -0.31 0.50 15.38
N THR A 14 -0.36 0.09 16.66
CA THR A 14 -1.54 0.25 17.53
C THR A 14 -1.21 1.17 18.71
N PRO A 15 -2.06 2.16 19.05
CA PRO A 15 -3.39 2.44 18.50
C PRO A 15 -3.39 3.15 17.12
N SER A 16 -2.22 3.59 16.64
CA SER A 16 -2.08 4.23 15.33
C SER A 16 -0.72 3.94 14.71
N ASP A 17 -0.70 3.84 13.39
CA ASP A 17 0.50 3.81 12.57
C ASP A 17 1.15 5.20 12.48
N ASN A 18 2.48 5.26 12.45
CA ASN A 18 3.21 6.52 12.64
C ASN A 18 4.21 6.86 11.54
N ASP A 19 4.31 6.06 10.48
CA ASP A 19 5.11 6.35 9.29
C ASP A 19 4.33 6.26 7.97
N GLY A 20 3.09 5.74 8.00
CA GLY A 20 2.23 5.61 6.83
C GLY A 20 2.56 4.39 5.96
N ASN A 21 3.36 3.46 6.49
CA ASN A 21 3.83 2.27 5.78
C ASN A 21 3.50 1.01 6.59
N PHE A 22 2.67 0.15 6.03
CA PHE A 22 2.24 -1.08 6.67
C PHE A 22 1.87 -2.14 5.62
N ASP A 23 1.89 -3.39 6.02
CA ASP A 23 1.48 -4.52 5.20
C ASP A 23 0.11 -5.00 5.64
N LEU A 24 -0.72 -5.31 4.64
CA LEU A 24 -1.90 -6.13 4.82
C LEU A 24 -1.52 -7.59 4.62
N THR A 25 -1.95 -8.47 5.53
CA THR A 25 -1.68 -9.91 5.49
C THR A 25 -2.95 -10.69 5.74
N TRP A 26 -3.11 -11.83 5.08
CA TRP A 26 -4.29 -12.67 5.26
C TRP A 26 -3.99 -14.15 5.14
N GLU A 27 -4.82 -14.97 5.77
CA GLU A 27 -4.70 -16.42 5.64
C GLU A 27 -5.19 -16.89 4.27
N SER A 28 -4.64 -18.01 3.79
CA SER A 28 -5.10 -18.61 2.54
C SER A 28 -6.57 -19.04 2.68
N ALA A 29 -7.39 -18.60 1.74
CA ALA A 29 -8.79 -18.98 1.62
C ALA A 29 -8.84 -20.28 0.81
N ASP A 30 -9.49 -21.32 1.33
CA ASP A 30 -9.55 -22.61 0.64
C ASP A 30 -10.19 -22.45 -0.75
N GLY A 31 -9.52 -22.98 -1.78
CA GLY A 31 -9.98 -22.87 -3.16
C GLY A 31 -9.90 -21.47 -3.79
N ALA A 32 -9.25 -20.49 -3.16
CA ALA A 32 -8.92 -19.21 -3.80
C ALA A 32 -7.82 -19.37 -4.86
N LEU A 33 -7.91 -18.61 -5.95
CA LEU A 33 -6.88 -18.51 -6.98
C LEU A 33 -6.12 -17.19 -6.90
N THR A 34 -6.84 -16.11 -6.61
CA THR A 34 -6.29 -14.76 -6.54
C THR A 34 -7.05 -13.93 -5.52
N TYR A 35 -6.48 -12.79 -5.14
CA TYR A 35 -7.06 -11.83 -4.22
C TYR A 35 -7.11 -10.43 -4.84
N SER A 36 -8.11 -9.67 -4.44
CA SER A 36 -8.18 -8.21 -4.60
C SER A 36 -8.20 -7.52 -3.25
N VAL A 37 -7.65 -6.32 -3.16
CA VAL A 37 -7.65 -5.49 -1.95
C VAL A 37 -8.32 -4.16 -2.25
N TYR A 38 -9.26 -3.78 -1.40
CA TYR A 38 -10.02 -2.53 -1.52
C TYR A 38 -9.86 -1.66 -0.29
N GLN A 39 -9.98 -0.34 -0.50
CA GLN A 39 -9.93 0.67 0.54
C GLN A 39 -11.11 1.63 0.46
N TYR A 40 -11.55 2.13 1.60
CA TYR A 40 -12.54 3.19 1.69
C TYR A 40 -12.28 4.11 2.89
N SER A 41 -12.94 5.27 2.92
CA SER A 41 -12.84 6.26 4.02
C SER A 41 -13.84 6.00 5.15
N SER A 42 -14.62 4.92 5.06
CA SER A 42 -15.60 4.49 6.06
C SER A 42 -15.69 2.97 6.07
N TYR A 43 -16.28 2.41 7.12
CA TYR A 43 -16.41 0.97 7.26
C TYR A 43 -17.08 0.33 6.03
N ILE A 44 -16.48 -0.74 5.50
CA ILE A 44 -16.92 -1.38 4.27
C ILE A 44 -17.93 -2.48 4.59
N THR A 45 -19.16 -2.32 4.10
CA THR A 45 -20.23 -3.33 4.25
C THR A 45 -20.50 -4.11 2.96
N GLU A 46 -20.10 -3.55 1.81
CA GLU A 46 -20.30 -4.13 0.48
C GLU A 46 -19.16 -3.71 -0.48
N ILE A 47 -18.98 -4.49 -1.55
CA ILE A 47 -18.02 -4.17 -2.62
C ILE A 47 -18.79 -3.47 -3.74
N ASN A 48 -18.49 -2.21 -4.00
CA ASN A 48 -19.14 -1.41 -5.04
C ASN A 48 -18.13 -0.41 -5.67
N GLY A 49 -18.59 0.38 -6.64
CA GLY A 49 -17.73 1.31 -7.40
C GLY A 49 -17.20 2.52 -6.63
N SER A 50 -17.59 2.71 -5.36
CA SER A 50 -17.08 3.81 -4.51
C SER A 50 -15.78 3.46 -3.79
N LEU A 51 -15.42 2.17 -3.75
CA LEU A 51 -14.18 1.70 -3.12
C LEU A 51 -12.99 1.92 -4.05
N THR A 52 -11.84 2.26 -3.47
CA THR A 52 -10.57 2.30 -4.20
C THR A 52 -10.00 0.89 -4.30
N LEU A 53 -9.79 0.39 -5.52
CA LEU A 53 -9.05 -0.86 -5.76
C LEU A 53 -7.55 -0.60 -5.61
N LEU A 54 -6.91 -1.28 -4.67
CA LEU A 54 -5.46 -1.14 -4.40
C LEU A 54 -4.64 -2.20 -5.14
N GLY A 55 -5.20 -3.38 -5.33
CA GLY A 55 -4.59 -4.45 -6.11
C GLY A 55 -5.62 -5.51 -6.49
N ASP A 56 -5.36 -6.18 -7.61
CA ASP A 56 -6.17 -7.26 -8.18
C ASP A 56 -5.23 -8.35 -8.71
N GLY A 57 -5.73 -9.59 -8.77
CA GLY A 57 -4.94 -10.73 -9.24
C GLY A 57 -3.77 -11.12 -8.33
N ILE A 58 -3.80 -10.74 -7.06
CA ILE A 58 -2.72 -11.01 -6.10
C ILE A 58 -2.71 -12.51 -5.78
N THR A 59 -1.56 -13.17 -5.98
CA THR A 59 -1.37 -14.58 -5.62
C THR A 59 -0.65 -14.78 -4.29
N GLU A 60 0.01 -13.73 -3.82
CA GLU A 60 0.65 -13.70 -2.49
C GLU A 60 -0.41 -13.53 -1.39
N LEU A 61 -0.01 -13.79 -0.16
CA LEU A 61 -0.84 -13.63 1.05
C LEU A 61 -0.57 -12.31 1.77
N SER A 62 0.03 -11.36 1.07
CA SER A 62 0.33 -10.03 1.58
C SER A 62 0.25 -8.95 0.51
N HIS A 63 0.02 -7.72 0.96
CA HIS A 63 0.04 -6.53 0.12
C HIS A 63 0.64 -5.35 0.91
N ALA A 64 1.81 -4.89 0.45
CA ALA A 64 2.52 -3.78 1.07
C ALA A 64 1.89 -2.44 0.68
N LEU A 65 1.64 -1.59 1.67
CA LEU A 65 1.08 -0.26 1.53
C LEU A 65 2.08 0.78 2.03
N SER A 66 2.15 1.92 1.34
CA SER A 66 3.03 3.01 1.70
C SER A 66 2.46 4.36 1.28
N GLY A 67 2.95 5.43 1.89
CA GLY A 67 2.58 6.80 1.54
C GLY A 67 1.20 7.22 2.05
N TYR A 68 0.66 6.52 3.06
CA TYR A 68 -0.54 6.96 3.75
C TYR A 68 -0.23 8.18 4.61
N THR A 69 -1.15 9.13 4.66
CA THR A 69 -1.06 10.33 5.51
C THR A 69 -1.98 10.18 6.72
N ASP A 70 -1.97 11.17 7.62
CA ASP A 70 -2.89 11.20 8.75
C ASP A 70 -4.36 10.98 8.31
N GLY A 71 -5.01 9.99 8.91
CA GLY A 71 -6.38 9.63 8.59
C GLY A 71 -6.79 8.25 9.10
N THR A 72 -8.07 7.93 8.89
CA THR A 72 -8.64 6.60 9.17
C THR A 72 -9.00 5.94 7.85
N TYR A 73 -8.53 4.71 7.66
CA TYR A 73 -8.68 3.95 6.42
C TYR A 73 -9.27 2.59 6.75
N TYR A 74 -10.20 2.13 5.90
CA TYR A 74 -10.83 0.83 6.03
C TYR A 74 -10.45 -0.05 4.86
N PHE A 75 -10.09 -1.30 5.16
CA PHE A 75 -9.60 -2.26 4.16
C PHE A 75 -10.39 -3.55 4.21
N ILE A 76 -10.57 -4.16 3.03
CA ILE A 76 -11.14 -5.49 2.87
C ILE A 76 -10.42 -6.22 1.74
N ALA A 77 -10.21 -7.52 1.90
CA ALA A 77 -9.71 -8.39 0.85
C ALA A 77 -10.86 -9.24 0.29
N VAL A 78 -10.78 -9.56 -1.00
CA VAL A 78 -11.73 -10.43 -1.69
C VAL A 78 -10.94 -11.56 -2.33
N ALA A 79 -11.23 -12.79 -1.93
CA ALA A 79 -10.70 -14.00 -2.55
C ALA A 79 -11.57 -14.36 -3.77
N HIS A 80 -10.93 -14.75 -4.87
CA HIS A 80 -11.58 -15.05 -6.14
C HIS A 80 -11.28 -16.47 -6.62
N ASN A 81 -12.28 -17.12 -7.23
CA ASN A 81 -12.08 -18.27 -8.09
C ASN A 81 -13.14 -18.33 -9.20
N ALA A 82 -13.10 -19.35 -10.05
CA ALA A 82 -14.05 -19.52 -11.16
C ALA A 82 -15.52 -19.71 -10.74
N TYR A 83 -15.78 -19.94 -9.44
CA TYR A 83 -17.10 -20.22 -8.89
C TYR A 83 -17.66 -19.06 -8.06
N GLY A 84 -16.90 -17.99 -7.83
CA GLY A 84 -17.34 -16.79 -7.13
C GLY A 84 -16.29 -16.19 -6.20
N ASP A 85 -16.77 -15.34 -5.29
CA ASP A 85 -15.96 -14.50 -4.43
C ASP A 85 -16.31 -14.68 -2.96
N THR A 86 -15.32 -14.54 -2.09
CA THR A 86 -15.50 -14.50 -0.62
C THR A 86 -14.75 -13.30 -0.06
N ARG A 87 -15.35 -12.62 0.92
CA ARG A 87 -14.81 -11.38 1.52
C ARG A 87 -14.22 -11.70 2.88
N SER A 88 -13.11 -11.03 3.22
CA SER A 88 -12.57 -11.04 4.58
C SER A 88 -13.44 -10.21 5.54
N ASN A 89 -13.04 -10.15 6.82
CA ASN A 89 -13.41 -9.05 7.71
C ASN A 89 -12.94 -7.69 7.14
N CYS A 90 -13.64 -6.62 7.52
CA CYS A 90 -13.19 -5.24 7.29
C CYS A 90 -12.37 -4.77 8.50
N ILE A 91 -11.14 -4.31 8.25
CA ILE A 91 -10.25 -3.76 9.28
C ILE A 91 -10.18 -2.24 9.19
N GLU A 92 -9.87 -1.60 10.32
CA GLU A 92 -9.60 -0.17 10.44
C GLU A 92 -8.10 0.04 10.69
N VAL A 93 -7.49 0.98 9.98
CA VAL A 93 -6.13 1.47 10.25
C VAL A 93 -6.20 2.98 10.46
N VAL A 94 -5.69 3.42 11.60
CA VAL A 94 -5.53 4.83 11.92
C VAL A 94 -4.07 5.19 11.71
N VAL A 95 -3.79 6.11 10.80
CA VAL A 95 -2.46 6.66 10.55
C VAL A 95 -2.38 8.02 11.22
N GLN A 96 -1.37 8.22 12.08
CA GLN A 96 -1.07 9.46 12.80
C GLN A 96 0.46 9.63 12.81
N ILE A 97 0.97 10.29 11.78
CA ILE A 97 2.40 10.56 11.61
C ILE A 97 2.77 11.73 12.53
N PRO A 98 3.68 11.54 13.51
CA PRO A 98 4.12 12.62 14.35
C PRO A 98 4.72 13.73 13.48
N SER A 99 4.20 14.96 13.60
CA SER A 99 4.84 16.11 12.97
C SER A 99 6.18 16.34 13.65
N ASP A 100 7.29 15.94 13.03
CA ASP A 100 8.66 16.12 13.58
C ASP A 100 9.10 17.59 13.65
N GLY A 101 8.18 18.56 13.51
CA GLY A 101 8.50 19.97 13.30
C GLY A 101 9.31 20.24 12.01
N GLY A 102 9.60 19.21 11.23
CA GLY A 102 10.26 19.26 9.93
C GLY A 102 9.34 19.80 8.85
N ILE A 103 9.84 20.75 8.07
CA ILE A 103 9.08 21.43 7.01
C ILE A 103 8.61 20.39 5.98
N PRO A 104 7.28 20.28 5.70
CA PRO A 104 6.77 19.45 4.62
C PRO A 104 7.46 19.84 3.30
N GLY A 105 8.10 18.89 2.63
CA GLY A 105 8.94 19.17 1.47
C GLY A 105 10.42 18.92 1.67
N TYR A 106 10.92 18.82 2.92
CA TYR A 106 12.34 18.60 3.19
C TYR A 106 12.89 17.34 2.47
N TYR A 107 12.18 16.22 2.58
CA TYR A 107 12.54 14.97 1.91
C TYR A 107 12.49 15.07 0.37
N PHE A 108 11.56 15.85 -0.18
CA PHE A 108 11.49 16.11 -1.62
C PHE A 108 12.63 17.04 -2.09
N VAL A 109 13.01 18.03 -1.30
CA VAL A 109 14.12 18.96 -1.59
C VAL A 109 15.46 18.22 -1.57
N ILE A 110 15.73 17.38 -0.55
CA ILE A 110 16.97 16.58 -0.52
C ILE A 110 17.01 15.57 -1.67
N ALA A 111 15.89 14.93 -2.03
CA ALA A 111 15.82 14.03 -3.18
C ALA A 111 16.11 14.77 -4.50
N ALA A 112 15.55 15.97 -4.70
CA ALA A 112 15.82 16.79 -5.86
C ALA A 112 17.30 17.22 -5.95
N ILE A 113 17.92 17.60 -4.83
CA ILE A 113 19.36 17.94 -4.77
C ILE A 113 20.22 16.74 -5.17
N ILE A 114 19.90 15.54 -4.67
CA ILE A 114 20.63 14.31 -5.01
C ILE A 114 20.47 14.00 -6.51
N ILE A 115 19.27 14.10 -7.08
CA ILE A 115 19.03 13.87 -8.51
C ILE A 115 19.84 14.84 -9.38
N VAL A 116 19.85 16.13 -9.06
CA VAL A 116 20.64 17.14 -9.80
C VAL A 116 22.14 16.85 -9.72
N ALA A 117 22.65 16.47 -8.53
CA ALA A 117 24.05 16.10 -8.36
C ALA A 117 24.43 14.87 -9.20
N VAL A 118 23.59 13.84 -9.23
CA VAL A 118 23.80 12.62 -10.03
C VAL A 118 23.79 12.95 -11.53
N ILE A 119 22.83 13.75 -12.00
CA ILE A 119 22.77 14.18 -13.41
C ILE A 119 24.04 14.97 -13.78
N GLY A 120 24.48 15.89 -12.92
CA GLY A 120 25.71 16.66 -13.12
C GLY A 120 26.95 15.76 -13.24
N ILE A 121 27.07 14.76 -12.37
CA ILE A 121 28.16 13.78 -12.40
C ILE A 121 28.13 12.96 -13.70
N VAL A 122 26.95 12.49 -14.12
CA VAL A 122 26.79 11.73 -15.37
C VAL A 122 27.19 12.57 -16.59
N ILE A 123 26.74 13.82 -16.66
CA ILE A 123 27.11 14.76 -17.73
C ILE A 123 28.64 14.97 -17.73
N ALA A 124 29.25 15.18 -16.57
CA ALA A 124 30.70 15.35 -16.45
C ALA A 124 31.48 14.11 -16.95
N ILE A 125 31.04 12.91 -16.58
CA ILE A 125 31.62 11.64 -17.05
C ILE A 125 31.52 11.52 -18.58
N ILE A 126 30.37 11.86 -19.17
CA ILE A 126 30.15 11.82 -20.62
C ILE A 126 31.09 12.82 -21.33
N ILE A 127 31.25 14.03 -20.78
CA ILE A 127 32.17 15.04 -21.34
C ILE A 127 33.62 14.55 -21.27
N ILE A 128 34.05 13.98 -20.13
CA ILE A 128 35.41 13.43 -19.97
C ILE A 128 35.66 12.29 -20.95
N LYS A 129 34.67 11.41 -21.17
CA LYS A 129 34.77 10.28 -22.10
C LYS A 129 34.79 10.72 -23.57
N ARG A 130 34.14 11.84 -23.93
CA ARG A 130 34.16 12.41 -25.29
C ARG A 130 35.42 13.23 -25.61
N ARG A 131 36.18 13.62 -24.59
CA ARG A 131 37.46 14.35 -24.71
C ARG A 131 38.70 13.44 -24.74
N LYS A 132 38.52 12.14 -24.55
CA LYS A 132 39.54 11.10 -24.79
C LYS A 132 39.29 10.46 -26.15
#